data_AF-A0A2P8VT55-F1
#
_entry.id   AF-A0A2P8VT55-F1
#
_cell.length_a   1.000
_cell.length_b   1.000
_cell.length_c   1.000
_cell.angle_alpha   90.00
_cell.angle_beta   90.00
_cell.angle_gamma   90.00
#
_symmetry.space_group_name_H-M   'P 1'
#
loop_
_entity.id
_entity.type
_entity.pdbx_description
1 polymer ?
#
loop_
_entity_poly.entity_id
_entity_poly.type
_entity_poly.pdbx_seq_one_letter_code
_entity_poly.pdbx_strand_id
1 'polypeptide(L)'
;MTKLFSRLWVAVALGAALGVIILNLFNISPALSTVAEAPRLVPAILNGNPVSVLYVTRSGDTVLVRCYPGVEPSMALRPVVGNSPQGEGVLTCVNSESDQP
;
A
#
# COMPACT_ATOMS: atom_id res chain seq x y z
N MET A 1 -59.60 -6.94 -28.00
CA MET A 1 -58.33 -7.70 -28.06
C MET A 1 -57.10 -6.91 -27.61
N THR A 2 -57.17 -5.59 -27.41
CA THR A 2 -56.02 -4.72 -27.04
C THR A 2 -55.49 -4.89 -25.60
N LYS A 3 -56.33 -5.28 -24.63
CA LYS A 3 -55.92 -5.44 -23.22
C LYS A 3 -55.03 -6.67 -22.96
N LEU A 4 -55.15 -7.71 -23.78
CA LEU A 4 -54.39 -8.95 -23.61
C LEU A 4 -52.93 -8.77 -24.05
N PHE A 5 -52.72 -8.06 -25.16
CA PHE A 5 -51.39 -7.73 -25.67
C PHE A 5 -50.60 -6.86 -24.68
N SER A 6 -51.23 -5.82 -24.10
CA SER A 6 -50.57 -4.95 -23.11
C SER A 6 -50.02 -5.72 -21.90
N ARG A 7 -50.75 -6.73 -21.40
CA ARG A 7 -50.29 -7.55 -20.27
C ARG A 7 -49.13 -8.49 -20.63
N LEU A 8 -49.12 -9.00 -21.86
CA LEU A 8 -48.05 -9.86 -22.35
C LEU A 8 -46.74 -9.09 -22.50
N TRP A 9 -46.79 -7.87 -23.03
CA TRP A 9 -45.61 -7.00 -23.17
C TRP A 9 -45.02 -6.58 -21.82
N VAL A 10 -45.86 -6.31 -20.81
CA VAL A 10 -45.40 -5.99 -19.45
C VAL A 10 -44.68 -7.18 -18.80
N ALA A 11 -45.20 -8.40 -18.97
CA ALA A 11 -44.58 -9.60 -18.43
C ALA A 11 -43.20 -9.90 -19.07
N VAL A 12 -43.09 -9.71 -20.39
CA VAL A 12 -41.82 -9.87 -21.12
C VAL A 12 -40.80 -8.82 -20.68
N ALA A 13 -41.21 -7.56 -20.54
CA ALA A 13 -40.32 -6.48 -20.10
C ALA A 13 -39.80 -6.71 -18.67
N LEU A 14 -40.66 -7.16 -17.74
CA LEU A 14 -40.24 -7.50 -16.38
C LEU A 14 -39.29 -8.72 -16.35
N GLY A 15 -39.57 -9.76 -17.13
CA GLY A 15 -38.72 -10.94 -17.22
C GLY A 15 -37.32 -10.60 -17.77
N ALA A 16 -37.24 -9.75 -18.79
CA ALA A 16 -35.99 -9.29 -19.35
C ALA A 16 -35.20 -8.42 -18.35
N ALA A 17 -35.86 -7.49 -17.65
CA ALA A 17 -35.20 -6.65 -16.65
C ALA A 17 -34.63 -7.47 -15.48
N LEU A 18 -35.38 -8.44 -14.97
CA LEU A 18 -34.92 -9.33 -13.90
C LEU A 18 -33.75 -10.22 -14.36
N GLY A 19 -33.80 -10.75 -15.58
CA GLY A 19 -32.71 -11.56 -16.14
C GLY A 19 -31.40 -10.77 -16.28
N VAL A 20 -31.46 -9.52 -16.73
CA VAL A 20 -30.29 -8.64 -16.86
C VAL A 20 -29.70 -8.29 -15.49
N ILE A 21 -30.53 -8.02 -14.48
CA ILE A 21 -30.06 -7.72 -13.13
C ILE A 21 -29.31 -8.94 -12.54
N ILE A 22 -29.89 -10.13 -12.66
CA ILE A 22 -29.30 -11.37 -12.13
C ILE A 22 -27.96 -11.68 -12.82
N LEU A 23 -27.85 -11.51 -14.14
CA LEU A 23 -26.60 -11.73 -14.87
C LEU A 23 -25.47 -10.77 -14.47
N ASN A 24 -25.80 -9.52 -14.09
CA ASN A 24 -24.79 -8.54 -13.65
C ASN A 24 -24.25 -8.80 -12.25
N LEU A 25 -25.01 -9.47 -11.37
CA LEU A 25 -24.57 -9.84 -10.01
C LEU A 25 -23.47 -10.91 -10.01
N PHE A 26 -23.42 -11.80 -11.01
CA PHE A 26 -22.39 -12.85 -11.12
C PHE A 26 -21.04 -12.36 -11.67
N ASN A 27 -20.98 -11.12 -12.19
CA ASN A 27 -19.73 -10.52 -12.71
C ASN A 27 -18.96 -9.73 -11.65
N ILE A 28 -19.43 -9.72 -10.40
CA ILE A 28 -18.76 -9.02 -9.31
C ILE A 28 -17.67 -9.94 -8.76
N SER A 29 -16.51 -9.91 -9.39
CA SER A 29 -15.30 -10.52 -8.81
C SER A 29 -15.00 -9.82 -7.48
N PRO A 30 -14.92 -10.54 -6.35
CA PRO A 30 -14.58 -9.93 -5.08
C PRO A 30 -13.16 -9.34 -5.21
N ALA A 31 -13.04 -8.02 -5.01
CA ALA A 31 -11.75 -7.40 -4.84
C ALA A 31 -11.14 -7.93 -3.53
N LEU A 32 -10.22 -8.88 -3.64
CA LEU A 32 -9.46 -9.36 -2.51
C LEU A 32 -8.61 -8.19 -2.03
N SER A 33 -8.91 -7.68 -0.83
CA SER A 33 -8.07 -6.69 -0.16
C SER A 33 -6.79 -7.40 0.28
N THR A 34 -5.79 -7.42 -0.59
CA THR A 34 -4.45 -7.84 -0.21
C THR A 34 -3.88 -6.74 0.67
N VAL A 35 -3.84 -6.99 1.97
CA VAL A 35 -3.17 -6.11 2.92
C VAL A 35 -1.71 -6.03 2.49
N ALA A 36 -1.25 -4.83 2.17
CA ALA A 36 0.09 -4.65 1.65
C ALA A 36 1.14 -5.00 2.73
N GLU A 37 2.17 -5.73 2.31
CA GLU A 37 3.20 -6.30 3.18
C GLU A 37 3.89 -5.21 4.00
N ALA A 38 4.12 -5.49 5.28
CA ALA A 38 4.82 -4.55 6.16
C ALA A 38 6.30 -4.45 5.77
N PRO A 39 6.94 -3.29 5.96
CA PRO A 39 8.39 -3.15 5.80
C PRO A 39 9.12 -4.19 6.65
N ARG A 40 10.06 -4.91 6.03
CA ARG A 40 10.84 -5.96 6.70
C ARG A 40 12.31 -5.63 6.70
N LEU A 41 12.97 -5.92 7.82
CA LEU A 41 14.43 -5.88 7.94
C LEU A 41 14.99 -7.12 7.25
N VAL A 42 15.93 -6.93 6.33
CA VAL A 42 16.60 -8.01 5.59
C VAL A 42 18.11 -7.91 5.82
N PRO A 43 18.80 -9.02 6.13
CA PRO A 43 20.25 -9.02 6.21
C PRO A 43 20.86 -8.85 4.81
N ALA A 44 21.86 -8.00 4.70
CA ALA A 44 22.64 -7.78 3.48
C ALA A 44 24.13 -7.65 3.82
N ILE A 45 24.99 -7.69 2.80
CA ILE A 45 26.42 -7.43 2.94
C ILE A 45 26.75 -6.20 2.11
N LEU A 46 27.15 -5.10 2.77
CA LEU A 46 27.60 -3.87 2.13
C LEU A 46 29.09 -3.68 2.41
N ASN A 47 29.90 -3.58 1.35
CA ASN A 47 31.36 -3.46 1.43
C ASN A 47 32.03 -4.53 2.32
N GLY A 48 31.51 -5.77 2.30
CA GLY A 48 32.02 -6.87 3.11
C GLY A 48 31.53 -6.90 4.55
N ASN A 49 30.77 -5.90 5.00
CA ASN A 49 30.20 -5.85 6.35
C ASN A 49 28.74 -6.30 6.34
N PRO A 50 28.33 -7.19 7.28
CA PRO A 50 26.93 -7.54 7.43
C PRO A 50 26.15 -6.34 7.98
N VAL A 51 25.08 -5.99 7.29
CA VAL A 51 24.17 -4.89 7.67
C VAL A 51 22.73 -5.36 7.58
N SER A 52 21.83 -4.64 8.25
CA SER A 52 20.39 -4.86 8.12
C SER A 52 19.76 -3.73 7.32
N VAL A 53 19.08 -4.07 6.23
CA VAL A 53 18.42 -3.13 5.33
C VAL A 53 16.93 -3.19 5.56
N LEU A 54 16.32 -2.03 5.83
CA LEU A 54 14.87 -1.88 5.91
C LEU A 54 14.35 -1.24 4.62
N TYR A 55 13.57 -1.99 3.84
CA TYR A 55 12.96 -1.48 2.62
C TYR A 55 11.63 -0.79 2.93
N VAL A 56 11.58 0.52 2.69
CA VAL A 56 10.37 1.34 2.82
C VAL A 56 9.95 1.77 1.42
N THR A 57 8.89 1.17 0.89
CA THR A 57 8.50 1.32 -0.53
C THR A 57 7.30 2.23 -0.74
N ARG A 58 6.58 2.59 0.33
CA ARG A 58 5.41 3.45 0.27
C ARG A 58 5.64 4.73 1.05
N SER A 59 5.17 5.85 0.52
CA SER A 59 5.30 7.17 1.16
C SER A 59 4.53 7.30 2.48
N GLY A 60 3.56 6.42 2.75
CA GLY A 60 2.79 6.39 4.00
C GLY A 60 3.31 5.41 5.05
N ASP A 61 4.38 4.67 4.77
CA ASP A 61 4.95 3.74 5.75
C ASP A 61 5.62 4.53 6.89
N THR A 62 5.26 4.18 8.13
CA THR A 62 5.83 4.79 9.34
C THR A 62 6.71 3.77 10.03
N VAL A 63 7.96 4.16 10.33
CA VAL A 63 8.93 3.31 11.03
C VAL A 63 9.13 3.85 12.44
N LEU A 64 8.81 3.05 13.44
CA LEU A 64 9.13 3.39 14.83
C LEU A 64 10.56 2.95 15.15
N VAL A 65 11.41 3.91 15.51
CA VAL A 65 12.78 3.66 15.97
C VAL A 65 12.84 3.92 17.47
N ARG A 66 13.42 2.98 18.21
CA ARG A 66 13.72 3.14 19.63
C ARG A 66 15.22 3.22 19.82
N CYS A 67 15.70 4.40 20.19
CA CYS A 67 17.05 4.62 20.68
C CYS A 67 17.08 4.48 22.22
N TYR A 68 18.26 4.26 22.80
CA TYR A 68 18.43 4.23 24.25
C TYR A 68 18.16 5.61 24.90
N PRO A 69 17.92 5.70 26.22
CA PRO A 69 17.79 6.99 26.88
C PRO A 69 19.03 7.87 26.65
N GLY A 70 18.82 9.16 26.33
CA GLY A 70 19.88 10.14 26.07
C GLY A 70 20.41 10.17 24.63
N VAL A 71 19.84 9.36 23.73
CA VAL A 71 20.14 9.40 22.29
C VAL A 71 18.86 9.52 21.46
N GLU A 72 18.96 10.21 20.34
CA GLU A 72 17.85 10.46 19.42
C GLU A 72 18.13 9.87 18.04
N PRO A 73 17.09 9.41 17.31
CA PRO A 73 17.25 8.89 15.97
C PRO A 73 17.56 10.04 15.00
N SER A 74 18.64 9.90 14.25
CA SER A 74 19.03 10.77 13.14
C SER A 74 19.09 9.96 11.85
N MET A 75 18.71 10.57 10.73
CA MET A 75 18.70 9.94 9.42
C MET A 75 19.45 10.81 8.41
N ALA A 76 20.46 10.23 7.78
CA ALA A 76 21.17 10.85 6.67
C ALA A 76 20.74 10.18 5.36
N LEU A 77 19.94 10.88 4.55
CA LEU A 77 19.47 10.41 3.24
C LEU A 77 20.39 10.87 2.12
N ARG A 78 20.63 9.99 1.16
CA ARG A 78 21.31 10.28 -0.10
C ARG A 78 20.48 9.73 -1.27
N PRO A 79 20.26 10.49 -2.35
CA PRO A 79 19.60 9.97 -3.55
C PRO A 79 20.41 8.82 -4.16
N VAL A 80 19.73 7.75 -4.57
CA VAL A 80 20.38 6.56 -5.15
C VAL A 80 20.87 6.83 -6.57
N VAL A 81 20.10 7.58 -7.37
CA VAL A 81 20.46 8.03 -8.73
C VAL A 81 19.71 9.33 -9.06
N GLY A 82 20.44 10.40 -9.38
CA GLY A 82 19.87 11.67 -9.88
C GLY A 82 18.79 12.30 -8.97
N ASN A 83 17.84 13.04 -9.57
CA ASN A 83 16.69 13.62 -8.87
C ASN A 83 15.53 12.61 -8.70
N SER A 84 15.85 11.36 -8.37
CA SER A 84 14.82 10.33 -8.13
C SER A 84 14.22 10.51 -6.73
N PRO A 85 12.90 10.27 -6.52
CA PRO A 85 12.28 10.27 -5.19
C PRO A 85 12.76 9.10 -4.30
N GLN A 86 13.64 8.24 -4.82
CA GLN A 86 14.24 7.12 -4.11
C GLN A 86 15.56 7.55 -3.45
N GLY A 87 15.57 7.49 -2.12
CA GLY A 87 16.74 7.74 -1.29
C GLY A 87 17.18 6.48 -0.56
N GLU A 88 18.49 6.33 -0.40
CA GLU A 88 19.09 5.40 0.54
C GLU A 88 19.69 6.22 1.68
N GLY A 89 19.53 5.76 2.91
CA GLY A 89 20.08 6.46 4.05
C GLY A 89 20.49 5.53 5.17
N VAL A 90 21.35 6.06 6.03
CA VAL A 90 21.72 5.40 7.27
C VAL A 90 20.94 6.06 8.40
N LEU A 91 20.28 5.22 9.20
CA LEU A 91 19.60 5.64 10.40
C LEU A 91 20.47 5.27 11.60
N THR A 92 20.83 6.28 12.39
CA THR A 92 21.72 6.14 13.56
C THR A 92 21.07 6.76 14.78
N CYS A 93 21.43 6.29 15.98
CA CYS A 93 21.09 6.98 17.22
C CYS A 93 22.29 7.84 17.63
N VAL A 94 22.08 9.15 17.75
CA VAL A 94 23.12 10.12 18.09
C VAL A 94 22.84 10.73 19.46
N ASN A 95 23.87 11.18 20.17
CA ASN A 95 23.69 11.90 21.44
C ASN A 95 22.98 13.22 21.16
N SER A 96 21.88 13.48 21.87
CA SER A 96 21.09 14.70 21.74
C SER A 96 21.87 15.99 22.06
N GLU A 97 23.04 15.87 22.72
CA GLU A 97 23.87 17.00 23.13
C GLU A 97 24.96 17.39 22.12
N SER A 98 25.22 16.56 21.11
CA SER A 98 26.31 16.79 20.14
C SER A 98 25.88 17.56 18.88
N ASP A 99 24.61 17.96 18.78
CA ASP A 99 24.03 18.61 17.59
C ASP A 99 23.70 20.09 17.81
N GLN A 100 24.42 20.75 18.74
CA GLN A 100 24.34 22.20 18.91
C GLN A 100 25.58 22.88 18.29
N PRO A 101 25.43 23.64 17.19
CA PRO A 101 26.51 24.42 16.60
C PRO A 101 26.98 25.58 17.49
#